data_AF-A0A227JI60-F1
#
_entry.id   AF-A0A227JI60-F1
#
_cell.length_a   1.000
_cell.length_b   1.000
_cell.length_c   1.000
_cell.angle_alpha   90.00
_cell.angle_beta   90.00
_cell.angle_gamma   90.00
#
_symmetry.space_group_name_H-M   'P 1'
#
loop_
_entity.id
_entity.type
_entity.pdbx_description
1 polymer ?
#
loop_
_entity_poly.entity_id
_entity_poly.type
_entity_poly.pdbx_seq_one_letter_code
_entity_poly.pdbx_strand_id
1 'polypeptide(L)'
;GVSNHLSGGEKLVIGPDSYIRSRSTFYEGSTFGAKLTTGHNVTVREKTIVGENFQLGTLSDIQGHCTIGDYVRTHSNVHIGQHSHIGNFVWIFPYVVITNDPHPPSNVMQGATIEDFAVLATMSVILPGSIISEGVFVGAHSCVGGRTEKDMLYSGSPAKKICPTSKIKLKDGSRKPAYPWRKHFHRGYPEDVVATWNKEQIENV
;
A
#
# COMPACT_ATOMS: atom_id res chain seq x y z
N GLY A 1 14.72 -17.65 -5.92
CA GLY A 1 14.78 -16.17 -5.94
C GLY A 1 16.22 -15.76 -6.14
N VAL A 2 16.51 -14.47 -6.13
CA VAL A 2 17.89 -13.99 -5.97
C VAL A 2 18.34 -14.28 -4.54
N SER A 3 19.46 -14.97 -4.38
CA SER A 3 19.99 -15.34 -3.07
C SER A 3 20.74 -14.19 -2.42
N ASN A 4 20.73 -14.16 -1.08
CA ASN A 4 21.59 -13.29 -0.28
C ASN A 4 21.75 -13.81 1.15
N HIS A 5 22.68 -13.21 1.90
CA HIS A 5 22.98 -13.57 3.29
C HIS A 5 21.84 -13.25 4.28
N LEU A 6 20.91 -12.37 3.91
CA LEU A 6 19.80 -11.94 4.77
C LEU A 6 18.61 -12.91 4.73
N SER A 7 18.46 -13.68 3.65
CA SER A 7 17.38 -14.64 3.44
C SER A 7 17.45 -15.89 4.35
N GLY A 8 18.62 -16.19 4.93
CA GLY A 8 18.82 -17.42 5.72
C GLY A 8 18.64 -18.72 4.92
N GLY A 9 18.67 -18.66 3.58
CA GLY A 9 18.41 -19.81 2.71
C GLY A 9 16.93 -20.17 2.55
N GLU A 10 16.02 -19.34 3.08
CA GLU A 10 14.59 -19.52 2.89
C GLU A 10 14.19 -19.36 1.43
N LYS A 11 13.30 -20.22 0.94
CA LYS A 11 12.91 -20.20 -0.47
C LYS A 11 11.98 -19.02 -0.76
N LEU A 12 12.06 -18.51 -1.98
CA LEU A 12 11.01 -17.67 -2.55
C LEU A 12 9.77 -18.52 -2.81
N VAL A 13 8.60 -18.08 -2.32
CA VAL A 13 7.30 -18.72 -2.56
C VAL A 13 6.38 -17.75 -3.29
N ILE A 14 5.86 -18.15 -4.44
CA ILE A 14 4.88 -17.39 -5.23
C ILE A 14 3.62 -18.23 -5.32
N GLY A 15 2.49 -17.67 -4.85
CA GLY A 15 1.21 -18.36 -4.85
C GLY A 15 0.63 -18.62 -6.25
N PRO A 16 -0.41 -19.47 -6.34
CA PRO A 16 -1.04 -19.85 -7.59
C PRO A 16 -1.67 -18.64 -8.30
N ASP A 17 -1.95 -18.79 -9.61
CA ASP A 17 -2.59 -17.78 -10.45
C ASP A 17 -1.87 -16.43 -10.53
N SER A 18 -0.56 -16.43 -10.24
CA SER A 18 0.27 -15.23 -10.31
C SER A 18 0.62 -14.87 -11.76
N TYR A 19 0.50 -13.59 -12.10
CA TYR A 19 0.85 -13.02 -13.39
C TYR A 19 2.04 -12.05 -13.26
N ILE A 20 3.24 -12.58 -13.44
CA ILE A 20 4.50 -11.84 -13.32
C ILE A 20 4.97 -11.40 -14.71
N ARG A 21 5.05 -10.09 -14.93
CA ARG A 21 5.51 -9.49 -16.19
C ARG A 21 7.05 -9.46 -16.27
N SER A 22 7.56 -9.08 -17.45
CA SER A 22 8.97 -9.22 -17.80
C SER A 22 9.91 -8.43 -16.89
N ARG A 23 11.11 -9.01 -16.67
CA ARG A 23 12.24 -8.40 -15.94
C ARG A 23 11.94 -8.10 -14.47
N SER A 24 10.97 -8.78 -13.87
CA SER A 24 10.74 -8.72 -12.43
C SER A 24 11.80 -9.52 -11.67
N THR A 25 12.36 -8.95 -10.61
CA THR A 25 13.36 -9.56 -9.74
C THR A 25 12.79 -9.81 -8.35
N PHE A 26 12.84 -11.06 -7.90
CA PHE A 26 12.34 -11.47 -6.59
C PHE A 26 13.43 -12.21 -5.81
N TYR A 27 13.67 -11.79 -4.58
CA TYR A 27 14.67 -12.37 -3.70
C TYR A 27 14.13 -13.54 -2.88
N GLU A 28 15.04 -14.37 -2.41
CA GLU A 28 14.80 -15.46 -1.45
C GLU A 28 14.22 -14.96 -0.12
N GLY A 29 13.59 -15.86 0.64
CA GLY A 29 12.91 -15.54 1.90
C GLY A 29 11.64 -14.71 1.76
N SER A 30 11.14 -14.46 0.55
CA SER A 30 9.87 -13.75 0.34
C SER A 30 8.74 -14.73 0.02
N THR A 31 7.54 -14.41 0.50
CA THR A 31 6.34 -15.22 0.29
C THR A 31 5.21 -14.33 -0.22
N PHE A 32 4.54 -14.77 -1.29
CA PHE A 32 3.39 -14.10 -1.88
C PHE A 32 2.20 -15.05 -1.90
N GLY A 33 1.03 -14.57 -1.48
CA GLY A 33 -0.24 -15.27 -1.63
C GLY A 33 -0.63 -15.49 -3.10
N ALA A 34 -1.82 -16.04 -3.31
CA ALA A 34 -2.35 -16.26 -4.66
C ALA A 34 -2.53 -14.94 -5.43
N LYS A 35 -2.52 -15.02 -6.76
CA LYS A 35 -2.89 -13.92 -7.67
C LYS A 35 -1.99 -12.67 -7.57
N LEU A 36 -0.69 -12.85 -7.32
CA LEU A 36 0.29 -11.78 -7.47
C LEU A 36 0.27 -11.27 -8.91
N THR A 37 0.13 -9.96 -9.12
CA THR A 37 0.22 -9.34 -10.44
C THR A 37 1.31 -8.28 -10.46
N THR A 38 2.26 -8.36 -11.39
CA THR A 38 3.34 -7.36 -11.51
C THR A 38 3.28 -6.56 -12.79
N GLY A 39 3.76 -5.33 -12.77
CA GLY A 39 4.22 -4.58 -13.93
C GLY A 39 5.59 -5.05 -14.39
N HIS A 40 6.22 -4.30 -15.31
CA HIS A 40 7.55 -4.64 -15.81
C HIS A 40 8.65 -4.12 -14.86
N ASN A 41 9.81 -4.79 -14.82
CA ASN A 41 10.99 -4.31 -14.10
C ASN A 41 10.75 -3.99 -12.61
N VAL A 42 9.93 -4.78 -11.92
CA VAL A 42 9.74 -4.63 -10.46
C VAL A 42 10.87 -5.32 -9.70
N THR A 43 11.19 -4.83 -8.52
CA THR A 43 12.19 -5.43 -7.63
C THR A 43 11.59 -5.66 -6.25
N VAL A 44 11.66 -6.89 -5.75
CA VAL A 44 11.25 -7.22 -4.39
C VAL A 44 12.35 -7.96 -3.67
N ARG A 45 12.88 -7.33 -2.62
CA ARG A 45 13.93 -7.86 -1.76
C ARG A 45 13.39 -8.85 -0.73
N GLU A 46 14.33 -9.52 -0.10
CA GLU A 46 14.15 -10.64 0.83
C GLU A 46 13.23 -10.34 2.01
N LYS A 47 12.68 -11.40 2.62
CA LYS A 47 11.83 -11.29 3.82
C LYS A 47 10.63 -10.38 3.64
N THR A 48 10.10 -10.33 2.42
CA THR A 48 8.83 -9.65 2.12
C THR A 48 7.71 -10.68 2.19
N ILE A 49 6.75 -10.46 3.10
CA ILE A 49 5.56 -11.32 3.26
C ILE A 49 4.37 -10.56 2.70
N VAL A 50 3.72 -11.13 1.70
CA VAL A 50 2.62 -10.51 0.96
C VAL A 50 1.42 -11.43 0.92
N GLY A 51 0.25 -10.86 1.21
CA GLY A 51 -1.05 -11.50 1.10
C GLY A 51 -1.48 -11.82 -0.33
N GLU A 52 -2.76 -12.12 -0.48
CA GLU A 52 -3.37 -12.47 -1.76
C GLU A 52 -3.70 -11.25 -2.62
N ASN A 53 -3.74 -11.45 -3.93
CA ASN A 53 -4.19 -10.45 -4.91
C ASN A 53 -3.42 -9.12 -4.85
N PHE A 54 -2.13 -9.20 -4.53
CA PHE A 54 -1.24 -8.06 -4.53
C PHE A 54 -0.92 -7.61 -5.95
N GLN A 55 -1.06 -6.31 -6.21
CA GLN A 55 -0.66 -5.69 -7.47
C GLN A 55 0.58 -4.81 -7.28
N LEU A 56 1.68 -5.18 -7.93
CA LEU A 56 2.93 -4.44 -7.92
C LEU A 56 3.15 -3.73 -9.27
N GLY A 57 3.01 -2.41 -9.35
CA GLY A 57 3.13 -1.69 -10.62
C GLY A 57 4.56 -1.64 -11.18
N THR A 58 4.68 -1.26 -12.46
CA THR A 58 5.95 -1.19 -13.21
C THR A 58 6.99 -0.34 -12.49
N LEU A 59 8.25 -0.78 -12.43
CA LEU A 59 9.38 -0.08 -11.77
C LEU A 59 9.23 0.11 -10.25
N SER A 60 8.25 -0.53 -9.62
CA SER A 60 8.11 -0.46 -8.17
C SER A 60 9.16 -1.33 -7.47
N ASP A 61 9.57 -0.87 -6.29
CA ASP A 61 10.72 -1.36 -5.55
C ASP A 61 10.36 -1.55 -4.07
N ILE A 62 10.49 -2.78 -3.59
CA ILE A 62 10.21 -3.18 -2.21
C ILE A 62 11.53 -3.63 -1.57
N GLN A 63 11.95 -2.93 -0.51
CA GLN A 63 13.30 -3.04 0.04
C GLN A 63 13.52 -4.21 1.01
N GLY A 64 12.50 -5.05 1.23
CA GLY A 64 12.60 -6.26 2.05
C GLY A 64 12.18 -6.04 3.50
N HIS A 65 12.04 -7.13 4.26
CA HIS A 65 11.58 -7.09 5.66
C HIS A 65 10.23 -6.35 5.83
N CYS A 66 9.34 -6.48 4.84
CA CYS A 66 8.04 -5.81 4.81
C CYS A 66 6.91 -6.82 4.97
N THR A 67 5.79 -6.37 5.53
CA THR A 67 4.54 -7.11 5.56
C THR A 67 3.48 -6.34 4.80
N ILE A 68 2.83 -6.98 3.84
CA ILE A 68 1.81 -6.38 2.97
C ILE A 68 0.57 -7.28 2.99
N GLY A 69 -0.59 -6.72 3.32
CA GLY A 69 -1.86 -7.43 3.42
C GLY A 69 -2.48 -7.78 2.07
N ASP A 70 -3.73 -8.23 2.13
CA ASP A 70 -4.49 -8.69 0.98
C ASP A 70 -5.02 -7.53 0.14
N TYR A 71 -5.10 -7.76 -1.17
CA TYR A 71 -5.68 -6.85 -2.16
C TYR A 71 -5.07 -5.44 -2.16
N VAL A 72 -3.80 -5.32 -1.75
CA VAL A 72 -3.05 -4.08 -1.85
C VAL A 72 -2.72 -3.81 -3.31
N ARG A 73 -2.91 -2.56 -3.75
CA ARG A 73 -2.69 -2.15 -5.13
C ARG A 73 -1.70 -1.01 -5.19
N THR A 74 -0.53 -1.30 -5.73
CA THR A 74 0.45 -0.28 -6.10
C THR A 74 0.37 0.02 -7.60
N HIS A 75 0.69 1.26 -7.93
CA HIS A 75 0.92 1.72 -9.29
C HIS A 75 2.42 1.74 -9.60
N SER A 76 2.81 2.42 -10.67
CA SER A 76 4.18 2.43 -11.15
C SER A 76 5.12 3.22 -10.25
N ASN A 77 6.36 2.76 -10.13
CA ASN A 77 7.46 3.48 -9.51
C ASN A 77 7.22 3.83 -8.03
N VAL A 78 6.53 2.94 -7.31
CA VAL A 78 6.33 3.03 -5.86
C VAL A 78 7.55 2.48 -5.15
N HIS A 79 8.03 3.17 -4.13
CA HIS A 79 9.11 2.70 -3.26
C HIS A 79 8.57 2.36 -1.87
N ILE A 80 8.82 1.14 -1.40
CA ILE A 80 8.44 0.66 -0.07
C ILE A 80 9.72 0.35 0.72
N GLY A 81 10.06 1.24 1.64
CA GLY A 81 11.23 1.09 2.52
C GLY A 81 11.10 -0.09 3.48
N GLN A 82 12.25 -0.56 3.98
CA GLN A 82 12.30 -1.74 4.86
C GLN A 82 11.48 -1.55 6.13
N HIS A 83 10.96 -2.65 6.68
CA HIS A 83 10.13 -2.66 7.89
C HIS A 83 8.77 -1.98 7.74
N SER A 84 8.34 -1.67 6.51
CA SER A 84 7.00 -1.14 6.28
C SER A 84 5.94 -2.23 6.52
N HIS A 85 4.84 -1.82 7.14
CA HIS A 85 3.66 -2.65 7.38
C HIS A 85 2.48 -2.04 6.64
N ILE A 86 1.89 -2.79 5.71
CA ILE A 86 0.78 -2.32 4.88
C ILE A 86 -0.39 -3.26 5.10
N GLY A 87 -1.52 -2.72 5.53
CA GLY A 87 -2.76 -3.43 5.77
C GLY A 87 -3.47 -3.82 4.48
N ASN A 88 -4.73 -4.22 4.60
CA ASN A 88 -5.54 -4.73 3.49
C ASN A 88 -6.16 -3.60 2.67
N PHE A 89 -6.39 -3.86 1.38
CA PHE A 89 -7.14 -2.96 0.49
C PHE A 89 -6.52 -1.55 0.35
N VAL A 90 -5.22 -1.41 0.63
CA VAL A 90 -4.50 -0.13 0.50
C VAL A 90 -4.22 0.17 -0.97
N TRP A 91 -4.41 1.44 -1.36
CA TRP A 91 -4.02 1.95 -2.68
C TRP A 91 -2.78 2.85 -2.57
N ILE A 92 -1.78 2.56 -3.39
CA ILE A 92 -0.52 3.31 -3.44
C ILE A 92 -0.27 3.75 -4.88
N PHE A 93 -0.51 5.03 -5.16
CA PHE A 93 -0.46 5.60 -6.50
C PHE A 93 0.99 5.88 -6.97
N PRO A 94 1.20 6.27 -8.25
CA PRO A 94 2.54 6.37 -8.80
C PRO A 94 3.49 7.26 -8.00
N TYR A 95 4.76 6.89 -7.93
CA TYR A 95 5.82 7.69 -7.28
C TYR A 95 5.63 7.95 -5.78
N VAL A 96 4.79 7.17 -5.10
CA VAL A 96 4.76 7.20 -3.63
C VAL A 96 6.05 6.62 -3.07
N VAL A 97 6.63 7.31 -2.09
CA VAL A 97 7.84 6.87 -1.39
C VAL A 97 7.53 6.69 0.08
N ILE A 98 7.68 5.47 0.58
CA ILE A 98 7.59 5.14 2.00
C ILE A 98 9.00 4.99 2.54
N THR A 99 9.38 5.85 3.49
CA THR A 99 10.75 5.93 4.04
C THR A 99 10.84 5.24 5.40
N ASN A 100 12.08 4.99 5.87
CA ASN A 100 12.34 4.26 7.10
C ASN A 100 13.47 4.80 8.00
N ASP A 101 14.34 5.70 7.55
CA ASP A 101 15.41 6.26 8.39
C ASP A 101 15.05 7.67 8.91
N PRO A 102 14.74 7.84 10.22
CA PRO A 102 14.33 9.13 10.77
C PRO A 102 15.44 10.19 10.75
N HIS A 103 16.71 9.81 10.71
CA HIS A 103 17.85 10.73 10.75
C HIS A 103 18.98 10.25 9.83
N PRO A 104 18.81 10.30 8.49
CA PRO A 104 19.72 9.64 7.57
C PRO A 104 21.09 10.32 7.48
N PRO A 105 22.18 9.53 7.37
CA PRO A 105 22.24 8.07 7.50
C PRO A 105 22.28 7.61 8.98
N SER A 106 21.51 6.57 9.34
CA SER A 106 21.55 5.97 10.68
C SER A 106 21.37 4.44 10.69
N ASN A 107 21.67 3.82 11.84
CA ASN A 107 21.37 2.40 12.10
C ASN A 107 19.93 2.19 12.60
N VAL A 108 19.16 3.26 12.81
CA VAL A 108 17.80 3.20 13.31
C VAL A 108 16.85 3.17 12.12
N MET A 109 16.11 2.08 11.98
CA MET A 109 15.05 1.97 10.97
C MET A 109 13.68 1.91 11.64
N GLN A 110 12.78 2.78 11.19
CA GLN A 110 11.39 2.87 11.59
C GLN A 110 10.53 2.84 10.33
N GLY A 111 10.13 1.64 9.89
CA GLY A 111 9.20 1.52 8.78
C GLY A 111 7.84 2.13 9.11
N ALA A 112 7.13 2.62 8.09
CA ALA A 112 5.80 3.18 8.27
C ALA A 112 4.74 2.08 8.37
N THR A 113 3.64 2.38 9.04
CA THR A 113 2.43 1.56 9.07
C THR A 113 1.33 2.23 8.26
N ILE A 114 0.79 1.52 7.28
CA ILE A 114 -0.36 1.95 6.48
C ILE A 114 -1.52 1.01 6.81
N GLU A 115 -2.54 1.49 7.48
CA GLU A 115 -3.70 0.71 7.90
C GLU A 115 -4.72 0.51 6.75
N ASP A 116 -5.70 -0.35 6.98
CA ASP A 116 -6.64 -0.82 5.97
C ASP A 116 -7.38 0.30 5.24
N PHE A 117 -7.67 0.06 3.96
CA PHE A 117 -8.41 0.97 3.07
C PHE A 117 -7.78 2.36 2.84
N ALA A 118 -6.61 2.64 3.40
CA ALA A 118 -5.91 3.91 3.18
C ALA A 118 -5.53 4.09 1.70
N VAL A 119 -5.47 5.35 1.27
CA VAL A 119 -5.16 5.72 -0.11
C VAL A 119 -4.04 6.77 -0.12
N LEU A 120 -2.90 6.41 -0.70
CA LEU A 120 -1.73 7.27 -0.87
C LEU A 120 -1.67 7.79 -2.30
N ALA A 121 -2.01 9.05 -2.54
CA ALA A 121 -2.04 9.62 -3.88
C ALA A 121 -0.62 9.90 -4.44
N THR A 122 -0.57 10.08 -5.76
CA THR A 122 0.65 10.23 -6.55
C THR A 122 1.67 11.20 -5.93
N MET A 123 2.95 10.82 -5.97
CA MET A 123 4.09 11.62 -5.49
C MET A 123 4.05 11.99 -4.00
N SER A 124 3.27 11.30 -3.16
CA SER A 124 3.34 11.51 -1.71
C SER A 124 4.54 10.82 -1.08
N VAL A 125 5.12 11.44 -0.05
CA VAL A 125 6.19 10.87 0.79
C VAL A 125 5.64 10.58 2.18
N ILE A 126 5.87 9.36 2.66
CA ILE A 126 5.54 8.94 4.02
C ILE A 126 6.84 8.87 4.83
N LEU A 127 6.93 9.70 5.86
CA LEU A 127 8.12 9.82 6.71
C LEU A 127 8.27 8.60 7.63
N PRO A 128 9.49 8.35 8.14
CA PRO A 128 9.80 7.18 8.98
C PRO A 128 8.91 7.12 10.21
N GLY A 129 8.49 5.90 10.59
CA GLY A 129 7.66 5.64 11.77
C GLY A 129 6.24 6.22 11.69
N SER A 130 5.82 6.76 10.54
CA SER A 130 4.48 7.32 10.38
C SER A 130 3.41 6.24 10.39
N ILE A 131 2.23 6.60 10.89
CA ILE A 131 1.07 5.72 10.93
C ILE A 131 -0.06 6.38 10.14
N ILE A 132 -0.34 5.82 8.98
CA ILE A 132 -1.46 6.21 8.12
C ILE A 132 -2.65 5.36 8.52
N SER A 133 -3.59 5.96 9.24
CA SER A 133 -4.71 5.28 9.86
C SER A 133 -5.77 4.85 8.84
N GLU A 134 -6.63 3.94 9.24
CA GLU A 134 -7.66 3.34 8.40
C GLU A 134 -8.49 4.41 7.64
N GLY A 135 -8.73 4.17 6.35
CA GLY A 135 -9.57 5.03 5.51
C GLY A 135 -9.01 6.43 5.21
N VAL A 136 -7.78 6.74 5.65
CA VAL A 136 -7.12 8.02 5.37
C VAL A 136 -6.86 8.18 3.87
N PHE A 137 -7.06 9.40 3.38
CA PHE A 137 -6.63 9.81 2.05
C PHE A 137 -5.47 10.80 2.14
N VAL A 138 -4.29 10.40 1.67
CA VAL A 138 -3.15 11.30 1.50
C VAL A 138 -3.23 11.92 0.12
N GLY A 139 -3.35 13.24 0.06
CA GLY A 139 -3.43 14.02 -1.17
C GLY A 139 -2.13 13.95 -1.98
N ALA A 140 -2.23 14.20 -3.29
CA ALA A 140 -1.09 14.13 -4.18
C ALA A 140 0.01 15.12 -3.74
N HIS A 141 1.28 14.73 -3.92
CA HIS A 141 2.45 15.56 -3.61
C HIS A 141 2.53 16.01 -2.13
N SER A 142 2.04 15.18 -1.21
CA SER A 142 2.06 15.46 0.23
C SER A 142 3.22 14.79 0.94
N CYS A 143 3.77 15.44 1.97
CA CYS A 143 4.79 14.87 2.86
C CYS A 143 4.19 14.64 4.25
N VAL A 144 3.92 13.39 4.61
CA VAL A 144 3.19 13.03 5.82
C VAL A 144 4.14 12.46 6.87
N GLY A 145 4.07 13.00 8.09
CA GLY A 145 4.81 12.52 9.26
C GLY A 145 3.89 12.30 10.46
N GLY A 146 4.25 11.34 11.31
CA GLY A 146 3.53 11.04 12.56
C GLY A 146 2.28 10.18 12.36
N ARG A 147 1.35 10.24 13.32
CA ARG A 147 0.09 9.47 13.27
C ARG A 147 -1.05 10.33 12.73
N THR A 148 -1.75 9.80 11.74
CA THR A 148 -2.96 10.42 11.15
C THR A 148 -4.22 9.98 11.90
N GLU A 149 -5.32 10.72 11.74
CA GLU A 149 -6.64 10.36 12.27
C GLU A 149 -7.44 9.60 11.19
N LYS A 150 -8.19 8.56 11.59
CA LYS A 150 -9.01 7.73 10.69
C LYS A 150 -9.96 8.56 9.84
N ASP A 151 -10.22 8.11 8.61
CA ASP A 151 -11.16 8.74 7.67
C ASP A 151 -10.94 10.24 7.42
N MET A 152 -9.69 10.72 7.51
CA MET A 152 -9.33 12.11 7.23
C MET A 152 -8.49 12.26 5.95
N LEU A 153 -8.62 13.43 5.32
CA LEU A 153 -7.75 13.90 4.25
C LEU A 153 -6.54 14.62 4.85
N TYR A 154 -5.33 14.18 4.49
CA TYR A 154 -4.08 14.88 4.77
C TYR A 154 -3.46 15.39 3.46
N SER A 155 -3.10 16.67 3.41
CA SER A 155 -2.51 17.26 2.19
C SER A 155 -1.47 18.35 2.49
N GLY A 156 -0.46 18.46 1.63
CA GLY A 156 0.59 19.49 1.67
C GLY A 156 1.97 18.99 2.11
N SER A 157 2.94 19.90 2.20
CA SER A 157 4.29 19.63 2.70
C SER A 157 4.74 20.73 3.67
N PRO A 158 4.78 20.46 5.00
CA PRO A 158 4.30 19.24 5.65
C PRO A 158 2.77 19.09 5.50
N ALA A 159 2.30 17.85 5.44
CA ALA A 159 0.89 17.55 5.27
C ALA A 159 0.09 17.94 6.52
N LYS A 160 -1.07 18.57 6.31
CA LYS A 160 -1.99 18.96 7.37
C LYS A 160 -3.30 18.20 7.24
N LYS A 161 -3.94 17.93 8.37
CA LYS A 161 -5.31 17.42 8.43
C LYS A 161 -6.27 18.46 7.87
N ILE A 162 -6.93 18.15 6.76
CA ILE A 162 -7.79 19.10 6.03
C ILE A 162 -9.26 18.94 6.43
N CYS A 163 -9.83 17.75 6.21
CA CYS A 163 -11.24 17.48 6.47
C CYS A 163 -11.52 15.97 6.47
N PRO A 164 -12.70 15.52 6.94
CA PRO A 164 -13.14 14.13 6.77
C PRO A 164 -13.23 13.75 5.29
N THR A 165 -12.80 12.54 4.95
CA THR A 165 -12.82 12.03 3.56
C THR A 165 -14.25 11.98 2.99
N SER A 166 -15.26 11.83 3.83
CA SER A 166 -16.69 11.88 3.46
C SER A 166 -17.14 13.22 2.83
N LYS A 167 -16.38 14.30 3.04
CA LYS A 167 -16.62 15.60 2.39
C LYS A 167 -16.11 15.63 0.94
N ILE A 168 -15.23 14.72 0.55
CA ILE A 168 -14.75 14.61 -0.83
C ILE A 168 -15.89 14.06 -1.69
N LYS A 169 -16.20 14.74 -2.80
CA LYS A 169 -17.30 14.38 -3.70
C LYS A 169 -16.78 13.75 -4.98
N LEU A 170 -17.51 12.76 -5.48
CA LEU A 170 -17.29 12.21 -6.80
C LEU A 170 -17.43 13.31 -7.86
N LYS A 171 -16.61 13.19 -8.91
CA LYS A 171 -16.60 14.07 -10.09
C LYS A 171 -17.28 13.43 -11.30
N ASP A 172 -18.11 12.43 -11.08
CA ASP A 172 -18.90 11.69 -12.08
C ASP A 172 -20.30 12.31 -12.34
N GLY A 173 -20.54 13.52 -11.81
CA GLY A 173 -21.84 14.20 -11.86
C GLY A 173 -22.76 13.90 -10.68
N SER A 174 -22.59 12.78 -9.96
CA SER A 174 -23.49 12.39 -8.86
C SER A 174 -23.32 13.23 -7.59
N ARG A 175 -22.13 13.80 -7.39
CA ARG A 175 -21.73 14.54 -6.18
C ARG A 175 -21.90 13.75 -4.87
N LYS A 176 -22.05 12.42 -4.95
CA LYS A 176 -22.06 11.53 -3.79
C LYS A 176 -20.68 11.55 -3.09
N PRO A 177 -20.61 11.20 -1.78
CA PRO A 177 -19.32 11.03 -1.11
C PRO A 177 -18.43 10.03 -1.85
N ALA A 178 -17.17 10.41 -2.10
CA ALA A 178 -16.17 9.54 -2.69
C ALA A 178 -15.60 8.55 -1.66
N TYR A 179 -15.67 8.86 -0.36
CA TYR A 179 -15.13 8.01 0.68
C TYR A 179 -16.19 7.63 1.72
N PRO A 180 -16.10 6.43 2.32
CA PRO A 180 -15.10 5.38 2.04
C PRO A 180 -15.24 4.80 0.63
N TRP A 181 -14.12 4.62 -0.08
CA TRP A 181 -14.12 4.35 -1.54
C TRP A 181 -14.80 3.02 -1.90
N ARG A 182 -14.78 2.06 -0.97
CA ARG A 182 -15.45 0.75 -1.07
C ARG A 182 -16.98 0.84 -1.25
N LYS A 183 -17.58 2.02 -1.07
CA LYS A 183 -19.01 2.27 -1.37
C LYS A 183 -19.32 2.41 -2.85
N HIS A 184 -18.33 2.75 -3.68
CA HIS A 184 -18.57 3.08 -5.09
C HIS A 184 -17.60 2.39 -6.06
N PHE A 185 -16.53 1.77 -5.57
CA PHE A 185 -15.53 1.10 -6.41
C PHE A 185 -15.35 -0.36 -6.00
N HIS A 186 -15.73 -1.28 -6.90
CA HIS A 186 -15.68 -2.74 -6.68
C HIS A 186 -14.87 -3.49 -7.74
N ARG A 187 -14.41 -2.80 -8.79
CA ARG A 187 -13.69 -3.44 -9.90
C ARG A 187 -12.40 -4.09 -9.40
N GLY A 188 -12.25 -5.38 -9.72
CA GLY A 188 -11.07 -6.17 -9.34
C GLY A 188 -11.15 -6.79 -7.94
N TYR A 189 -12.29 -6.69 -7.27
CA TYR A 189 -12.56 -7.37 -6.00
C TYR A 189 -13.64 -8.45 -6.20
N PRO A 190 -13.49 -9.63 -5.56
CA PRO A 190 -14.52 -10.68 -5.59
C PRO A 190 -15.86 -10.22 -5.00
N GLU A 191 -16.96 -10.81 -5.48
CA GLU A 191 -18.32 -10.47 -5.01
C GLU A 191 -18.52 -10.73 -3.51
N ASP A 192 -17.93 -11.80 -2.99
CA ASP A 192 -17.96 -12.16 -1.56
C ASP A 192 -17.24 -11.13 -0.70
N VAL A 193 -16.07 -10.62 -1.16
CA VAL A 193 -15.34 -9.52 -0.50
C VAL A 193 -16.16 -8.22 -0.55
N VAL A 194 -16.81 -7.92 -1.67
CA VAL A 194 -17.67 -6.73 -1.78
C VAL A 194 -18.90 -6.85 -0.87
N ALA A 195 -19.44 -8.06 -0.73
CA ALA A 195 -20.59 -8.32 0.13
C ALA A 195 -20.28 -8.09 1.62
N THR A 196 -19.06 -8.38 2.09
CA THR A 196 -18.66 -8.07 3.49
C THR A 196 -18.64 -6.56 3.74
N TRP A 197 -18.09 -5.79 2.81
CA TRP A 197 -18.07 -4.32 2.91
C TRP A 197 -19.46 -3.70 2.96
N ASN A 198 -20.44 -4.30 2.28
CA ASN A 198 -21.82 -3.84 2.29
C ASN A 198 -22.54 -4.19 3.60
N LYS A 199 -22.22 -5.33 4.23
CA LYS A 199 -22.77 -5.72 5.55
C LYS A 199 -22.29 -4.80 6.66
N GLU A 200 -20.99 -4.53 6.72
CA GLU A 200 -20.39 -3.60 7.70
C GLU A 200 -21.04 -2.20 7.67
N GLN A 201 -21.57 -1.79 6.52
CA GLN A 201 -22.25 -0.51 6.37
C GLN A 201 -23.66 -0.50 6.96
N ILE A 202 -24.35 -1.63 6.99
CA ILE A 202 -25.70 -1.74 7.54
C ILE A 202 -25.64 -1.75 9.06
N GLU A 203 -24.59 -2.34 9.64
CA GLU A 203 -24.40 -2.45 11.10
C GLU A 203 -23.90 -1.14 11.76
N ASN A 204 -23.38 -0.19 10.97
CA ASN A 204 -22.86 1.10 11.44
C ASN A 204 -23.81 2.29 11.18
N VAL A 205 -25.09 2.03 10.85
CA VAL A 205 -26.16 3.04 10.66
C VAL A 205 -27.18 2.96 11.79
#